data_AF-B7QCN6-F1
#
_entry.id   AF-B7QCN6-F1
#
_cell.length_a   1.000
_cell.length_b   1.000
_cell.length_c   1.000
_cell.angle_alpha   90.00
_cell.angle_beta   90.00
_cell.angle_gamma   90.00
#
_symmetry.space_group_name_H-M   'P 1'
#
loop_
_entity.id
_entity.type
_entity.pdbx_description
1 polymer ?
#
loop_
_entity_poly.entity_id
_entity_poly.type
_entity_poly.pdbx_seq_one_letter_code
_entity_poly.pdbx_strand_id
1 'polypeptide(L)'
;VRLTDDHGAVLLEAKMTEDQIPGIDTNIGPAYLAFSARGTVEGELIFVNYGTYEDFDKLEEEGISVAGFICLARIGMVSRGDKVRKTLFFF
;
A
#
# COMPACT_ATOMS: atom_id res chain seq x y z
N VAL A 1 -4.26 9.57 -0.26
CA VAL A 1 -4.44 8.49 -1.29
C VAL A 1 -5.86 8.61 -1.81
N ARG A 2 -6.05 8.52 -3.13
CA ARG A 2 -7.39 8.51 -3.76
C ARG A 2 -7.52 7.23 -4.56
N LEU A 3 -8.66 6.55 -4.43
CA LEU A 3 -9.06 5.47 -5.32
C LEU A 3 -10.06 6.06 -6.32
N THR A 4 -9.79 5.88 -7.60
CA THR A 4 -10.65 6.35 -8.68
C THR A 4 -11.15 5.16 -9.49
N ASP A 5 -12.31 5.32 -10.14
CA ASP A 5 -12.74 4.40 -11.18
C ASP A 5 -12.10 4.73 -12.54
N ASP A 6 -12.43 3.94 -13.56
CA ASP A 6 -11.92 4.08 -14.93
C ASP A 6 -12.34 5.38 -15.63
N HIS A 7 -13.28 6.12 -15.04
CA HIS A 7 -13.76 7.41 -15.53
C HIS A 7 -13.17 8.60 -14.76
N GLY A 8 -12.28 8.33 -13.79
CA GLY A 8 -11.64 9.33 -12.94
C GLY A 8 -12.53 9.82 -11.80
N ALA A 9 -13.68 9.20 -11.55
CA ALA A 9 -14.50 9.54 -10.39
C ALA A 9 -13.84 9.01 -9.11
N VAL A 10 -13.78 9.84 -8.08
CA VAL A 10 -13.17 9.47 -6.79
C VAL A 10 -14.14 8.57 -6.01
N LEU A 11 -13.77 7.31 -5.85
CA LEU A 11 -14.50 6.31 -5.07
C LEU A 11 -14.18 6.41 -3.58
N LEU A 12 -12.92 6.69 -3.26
CA LEU A 12 -12.45 6.82 -1.88
C LEU A 12 -11.32 7.84 -1.80
N GLU A 13 -11.37 8.66 -0.76
CA GLU A 13 -10.27 9.54 -0.38
C GLU A 13 -9.86 9.25 1.06
N ALA A 14 -8.58 8.94 1.25
CA ALA A 14 -8.04 8.64 2.57
C ALA A 14 -7.97 9.91 3.43
N LYS A 15 -8.36 9.80 4.70
CA LYS A 15 -8.21 10.88 5.68
C LYS A 15 -6.74 11.20 5.93
N MET A 16 -6.44 12.48 6.13
CA MET A 16 -5.10 12.95 6.47
C MET A 16 -4.81 12.90 7.97
N THR A 17 -5.82 12.73 8.81
CA THR A 17 -5.70 12.76 10.27
C THR A 17 -6.53 11.65 10.89
N GLU A 18 -6.10 11.16 12.04
CA GLU A 18 -6.86 10.23 12.87
C GLU A 18 -8.15 10.88 13.40
N ASP A 19 -9.15 10.03 13.65
CA ASP A 19 -10.36 10.45 14.33
C ASP A 19 -10.07 10.78 15.81
N GLN A 20 -10.88 11.66 16.39
CA GLN A 20 -10.73 12.04 17.80
C GLN A 20 -11.08 10.87 18.72
N ILE A 21 -10.20 10.55 19.67
CA ILE A 21 -10.42 9.52 20.68
C ILE A 21 -10.51 10.21 22.04
N PRO A 22 -11.61 10.05 22.81
CA PRO A 22 -11.75 10.71 24.11
C PRO A 22 -10.58 10.42 25.06
N GLY A 23 -9.96 11.49 25.57
CA GLY A 23 -8.83 11.38 26.49
C GLY A 23 -7.47 11.13 25.83
N ILE A 24 -7.38 11.11 24.50
CA ILE A 24 -6.13 10.97 23.75
C ILE A 24 -5.96 12.18 22.84
N ASP A 25 -4.79 12.82 22.88
CA ASP A 25 -4.43 13.83 21.88
C ASP A 25 -4.12 13.14 20.54
N THR A 26 -5.02 13.31 19.57
CA THR A 26 -4.84 12.77 18.22
C THR A 26 -4.34 13.81 17.23
N ASN A 27 -3.95 15.01 17.68
CA ASN A 27 -3.36 16.05 16.83
C ASN A 27 -1.85 15.85 16.63
N ILE A 28 -1.46 14.64 16.21
CA ILE A 28 -0.06 14.21 16.06
C ILE A 28 0.47 14.36 14.62
N GLY A 29 -0.34 14.94 13.73
CA GLY A 29 -0.04 15.07 12.31
C GLY A 29 -0.33 13.79 11.51
N PRO A 30 -0.21 13.83 10.17
CA PRO A 30 -0.60 12.71 9.31
C PRO A 30 0.28 11.47 9.50
N ALA A 31 -0.35 10.29 9.46
CA ALA A 31 0.36 9.03 9.37
C ALA A 31 1.21 8.94 8.09
N TYR A 32 2.45 8.44 8.22
CA TYR A 32 3.36 8.25 7.09
C TYR A 32 4.27 7.03 7.30
N LEU A 33 4.89 6.57 6.21
CA LEU A 33 5.93 5.53 6.25
C LEU A 33 7.31 6.20 6.29
N ALA A 34 8.00 6.11 7.43
CA ALA A 34 9.34 6.67 7.60
C ALA A 34 10.32 6.11 6.54
N PHE A 35 11.19 7.00 6.04
CA PHE A 35 12.20 6.71 5.01
C PHE A 35 11.64 6.35 3.61
N SER A 36 10.33 6.47 3.37
CA SER A 36 9.78 6.30 2.04
C SER A 36 10.30 7.35 1.06
N ALA A 37 10.46 6.95 -0.21
CA ALA A 37 10.80 7.88 -1.28
C ALA A 37 9.67 8.89 -1.50
N ARG A 38 10.03 10.13 -1.83
CA ARG A 38 9.05 11.16 -2.21
C ARG A 38 8.63 10.95 -3.66
N GLY A 39 7.33 11.03 -3.92
CA GLY A 39 6.80 11.00 -5.29
C GLY A 39 5.28 10.99 -5.30
N THR A 40 4.72 11.19 -6.49
CA THR A 40 3.30 10.95 -6.78
C THR A 40 3.26 9.90 -7.87
N VAL A 41 2.52 8.82 -7.61
CA VAL A 41 2.35 7.71 -8.53
C VAL A 41 0.87 7.45 -8.72
N GLU A 42 0.51 7.02 -9.92
CA GLU A 42 -0.82 6.61 -10.31
C GLU A 42 -0.67 5.29 -11.06
N GLY A 43 -1.56 4.34 -10.80
CA GLY A 43 -1.49 3.00 -11.36
C GLY A 43 -2.61 2.13 -10.82
N GLU A 44 -2.80 0.99 -11.47
CA GLU A 44 -3.79 0.00 -11.06
C GLU A 44 -3.43 -0.61 -9.71
N LEU A 45 -4.45 -0.97 -8.92
CA LEU A 45 -4.29 -1.52 -7.58
C LEU A 45 -4.28 -3.05 -7.63
N ILE A 46 -3.28 -3.69 -7.02
CA ILE A 46 -3.26 -5.15 -6.84
C ILE A 46 -3.15 -5.50 -5.36
N PHE A 47 -3.97 -6.46 -4.92
CA PHE A 47 -3.92 -6.96 -3.54
C PHE A 47 -2.91 -8.11 -3.42
N VAL A 48 -1.88 -7.93 -2.58
CA VAL A 48 -0.76 -8.88 -2.44
C VAL A 48 -0.73 -9.54 -1.05
N ASN A 49 -1.91 -9.69 -0.44
CA ASN A 49 -2.05 -10.32 0.89
C ASN A 49 -1.16 -9.66 1.98
N TYR A 50 -0.18 -10.37 2.54
CA TYR A 50 0.77 -9.84 3.52
C TYR A 50 2.09 -9.43 2.88
N GLY A 51 2.25 -9.54 1.56
CA GLY A 51 3.50 -9.25 0.86
C GLY A 51 4.65 -10.13 1.35
N THR A 52 4.37 -11.39 1.72
CA THR A 52 5.43 -12.37 1.98
C THR A 52 6.03 -12.89 0.66
N TYR A 53 7.07 -13.73 0.70
CA TYR A 53 7.65 -14.24 -0.56
C TYR A 53 6.64 -15.16 -1.23
N GLU A 54 6.04 -16.02 -0.42
CA GLU A 54 5.02 -16.99 -0.78
C GLU A 54 3.76 -16.33 -1.36
N ASP A 55 3.46 -15.09 -0.97
CA ASP A 55 2.35 -14.33 -1.56
C ASP A 55 2.66 -13.90 -2.99
N PHE A 56 3.90 -13.48 -3.27
CA PHE A 56 4.32 -13.10 -4.62
C PHE A 56 4.57 -14.31 -5.51
N ASP A 57 5.18 -15.37 -4.98
CA ASP A 57 5.41 -16.63 -5.71
C ASP A 57 4.10 -17.21 -6.22
N LYS A 58 3.03 -17.18 -5.41
CA LYS A 58 1.69 -17.63 -5.84
C LYS A 58 1.12 -16.79 -6.99
N LEU A 59 1.28 -15.47 -6.94
CA LEU A 59 0.82 -14.61 -8.03
C LEU A 59 1.57 -14.94 -9.32
N GLU A 60 2.88 -15.16 -9.23
CA GLU A 60 3.71 -15.55 -10.37
C GLU A 60 3.33 -16.94 -10.92
N GLU A 61 3.10 -17.93 -10.05
CA GLU A 61 2.61 -19.26 -10.43
C GLU A 61 1.24 -19.21 -11.13
N GLU A 62 0.40 -18.24 -10.77
CA GLU A 62 -0.88 -17.96 -11.44
C GLU A 62 -0.72 -17.11 -12.71
N GLY A 63 0.50 -16.72 -13.08
CA GLY A 63 0.80 -15.91 -14.27
C GLY A 63 0.46 -14.43 -14.11
N ILE A 64 0.33 -13.94 -12.88
CA ILE A 64 -0.04 -12.57 -12.55
C ILE A 64 1.25 -11.78 -12.24
N SER A 65 1.59 -10.82 -13.10
CA SER A 65 2.68 -9.88 -12.85
C SER A 65 2.18 -8.68 -12.02
N VAL A 66 2.96 -8.30 -11.01
CA VAL A 66 2.71 -7.10 -10.20
C VAL A 66 3.43 -5.86 -10.74
N ALA A 67 4.21 -6.01 -11.82
CA ALA A 67 5.02 -4.93 -12.36
C ALA A 67 4.13 -3.80 -12.90
N GLY A 68 4.36 -2.57 -12.43
CA GLY A 68 3.59 -1.38 -12.83
C GLY A 68 2.32 -1.15 -11.99
N PHE A 69 1.96 -2.09 -11.11
CA PHE A 69 0.82 -1.94 -10.20
C PHE A 69 1.23 -1.30 -8.87
N ILE A 70 0.27 -0.66 -8.21
CA ILE A 70 0.36 -0.26 -6.81
C ILE A 70 -0.06 -1.46 -5.95
N CYS A 71 0.90 -2.07 -5.24
CA CYS A 71 0.64 -3.21 -4.37
C CYS A 71 0.04 -2.80 -3.02
N LEU A 72 -1.15 -3.34 -2.68
CA LEU A 72 -1.80 -3.20 -1.38
C LEU A 72 -1.53 -4.44 -0.52
N ALA A 73 -0.82 -4.23 0.60
CA ALA A 73 -0.45 -5.29 1.54
C ALA A 73 -0.98 -5.01 2.95
N ARG A 74 -1.37 -6.07 3.66
CA ARG A 74 -1.74 -6.03 5.08
C ARG A 74 -0.51 -5.96 5.97
N ILE A 75 -0.64 -5.28 7.12
CA ILE A 75 0.38 -5.29 8.17
C ILE A 75 0.39 -6.66 8.87
N GLY A 76 1.58 -7.17 9.21
CA GLY A 76 1.80 -8.48 9.83
C GLY A 76 2.69 -9.41 9.01
N MET A 77 3.00 -10.59 9.56
CA MET A 77 3.84 -11.67 9.01
C MET A 77 5.32 -11.33 8.79
N VAL A 78 5.62 -10.19 8.17
CA VAL A 78 6.96 -9.69 7.87
C VAL A 78 7.06 -8.20 8.20
N SER A 79 8.28 -7.67 8.32
CA SER A 79 8.47 -6.25 8.61
C SER A 79 7.99 -5.37 7.45
N ARG A 80 7.65 -4.11 7.73
CA ARG A 80 7.26 -3.12 6.70
C ARG A 80 8.35 -2.95 5.63
N GLY A 81 9.61 -2.93 6.05
CA GLY A 81 10.76 -2.81 5.14
C GLY A 81 10.91 -4.02 4.23
N ASP A 82 10.63 -5.22 4.73
CA ASP A 82 10.72 -6.44 3.92
C ASP A 82 9.66 -6.47 2.82
N LYS A 83 8.44 -5.99 3.10
CA LYS A 83 7.38 -5.86 2.08
C LYS A 83 7.82 -4.97 0.91
N VAL A 84 8.44 -3.82 1.24
CA VAL A 84 8.93 -2.86 0.24
C VAL A 84 10.09 -3.44 -0.57
N ARG A 85 11.08 -4.03 0.12
CA ARG A 85 12.28 -4.58 -0.53
C ARG A 85 11.92 -5.67 -1.53
N LYS A 86 10.99 -6.56 -1.20
CA LYS A 86 10.56 -7.64 -2.10
C LYS A 86 9.97 -7.11 -3.38
N THR A 87 9.05 -6.15 -3.27
CA THR A 87 8.41 -5.54 -4.44
C THR A 87 9.45 -4.94 -5.39
N LEU A 88 10.56 -4.41 -4.86
CA LEU A 88 11.66 -3.87 -5.67
C LEU A 88 12.45 -4.94 -6.46
N PHE A 89 12.47 -6.19 -6.00
CA PHE A 89 13.20 -7.30 -6.65
C PHE A 89 12.40 -8.00 -7.76
N PHE A 90 11.10 -7.74 -7.88
CA PHE A 90 10.25 -8.33 -8.93
C PHE A 90 10.15 -7.45 -10.21
N PHE A 91 11.12 -6.54 -10.42
CA PHE A 91 11.23 -5.66 -11.60
C PHE A 91 12.51 -5.92 -12.40
#